data_AF-A0A7S1VGZ0-F1
#
_entry.id   AF-A0A7S1VGZ0-F1
#
_cell.length_a   1.000
_cell.length_b   1.000
_cell.length_c   1.000
_cell.angle_alpha   90.00
_cell.angle_beta   90.00
_cell.angle_gamma   90.00
#
_symmetry.space_group_name_H-M   'P 1'
#
loop_
_entity.id
_entity.type
_entity.pdbx_description
1 polymer ?
#
loop_
_entity_poly.entity_id
_entity_poly.type
_entity_poly.pdbx_seq_one_letter_code
_entity_poly.pdbx_strand_id
1 'polypeptide(L)'
;TSMSSEEKTAIEARALAVPVSLMELCHEYILSIESFLPHCNPNITSDAKVGIHLLAGAARSAYQTALVNSPPDDEKTKLRGLLKDIKKVEDELLGLDDDDE
;
A
#
# COMPACT_ATOMS: atom_id res chain seq x y z
N THR A 1 6.43 22.23 27.81
CA THR A 1 6.54 23.26 26.75
C THR A 1 5.24 23.25 25.99
N SER A 2 4.54 24.39 25.87
CA SER A 2 3.30 24.49 25.11
C SER A 2 3.65 24.66 23.63
N MET A 3 3.28 23.71 22.77
CA MET A 3 3.40 23.87 21.31
C MET A 3 2.34 24.83 20.79
N SER A 4 2.69 25.61 19.76
CA SER A 4 1.69 26.41 19.03
C SER A 4 0.76 25.51 18.21
N SER A 5 -0.39 26.06 17.81
CA SER A 5 -1.34 25.34 16.96
C SER A 5 -0.73 24.99 15.60
N GLU A 6 0.08 25.89 15.02
CA GLU A 6 0.75 25.68 13.74
C GLU A 6 1.79 24.55 13.81
N GLU A 7 2.59 24.52 14.87
CA GLU A 7 3.55 23.43 15.09
C GLU A 7 2.85 22.08 15.26
N LYS A 8 1.71 22.06 15.96
CA LYS A 8 0.91 20.84 16.12
C LYS A 8 0.40 20.32 14.78
N THR A 9 -0.22 21.19 13.98
CA THR A 9 -0.73 20.82 12.64
C THR A 9 0.40 20.34 11.72
N ALA A 10 1.57 20.98 11.76
CA ALA A 10 2.71 20.56 10.95
C ALA A 10 3.23 19.16 11.36
N ILE A 11 3.22 18.83 12.66
CA ILE A 11 3.62 17.51 13.14
C ILE A 11 2.61 16.44 12.74
N GLU A 12 1.31 16.72 12.88
CA GLU A 12 0.23 15.80 12.47
C GLU A 12 0.29 15.52 10.96
N ALA A 13 0.52 16.55 10.14
CA ALA A 13 0.68 16.39 8.69
C ALA A 13 1.89 15.52 8.34
N ARG A 14 3.04 15.72 9.01
CA ARG A 14 4.23 14.88 8.81
C ARG A 14 4.01 13.44 9.26
N ALA A 15 3.30 13.24 10.37
CA ALA A 15 2.99 11.92 10.88
C ALA A 15 2.08 11.13 9.93
N LEU A 16 1.10 11.80 9.32
CA LEU A 16 0.24 11.22 8.29
C LEU A 16 0.99 10.93 6.98
N ALA A 17 1.93 11.80 6.58
CA ALA A 17 2.66 11.64 5.33
C ALA A 17 3.45 10.31 5.26
N VAL A 18 4.02 9.85 6.38
CA VAL A 18 4.81 8.61 6.43
C VAL A 18 4.04 7.37 5.98
N PRO A 19 2.88 7.00 6.58
CA PRO A 19 2.12 5.85 6.14
C PRO A 19 1.49 6.05 4.75
N VAL A 20 1.13 7.28 4.37
CA VAL A 20 0.63 7.58 3.01
C VAL A 20 1.71 7.24 1.97
N SER A 21 2.92 7.78 2.13
CA SER A 21 4.03 7.50 1.20
C SER A 21 4.43 6.03 1.19
N LEU A 22 4.34 5.32 2.33
CA LEU A 22 4.58 3.88 2.36
C LEU A 22 3.55 3.11 1.51
N MET A 23 2.26 3.47 1.57
CA MET A 23 1.23 2.85 0.73
C MET A 23 1.47 3.12 -0.76
N GLU A 24 1.83 4.35 -1.12
CA GLU A 24 2.14 4.74 -2.50
C GLU A 24 3.32 3.93 -3.05
N LEU A 25 4.40 3.83 -2.28
CA LEU A 25 5.58 3.03 -2.66
C LEU A 25 5.26 1.54 -2.78
N CYS A 26 4.48 0.98 -1.85
CA CYS A 26 4.07 -0.42 -1.95
C CYS A 26 3.27 -0.68 -3.22
N HIS A 27 2.32 0.20 -3.55
CA HIS A 27 1.54 0.10 -4.79
C HIS A 27 2.44 0.19 -6.04
N GLU A 28 3.33 1.18 -6.10
CA GLU A 28 4.27 1.35 -7.21
C GLU A 28 5.16 0.12 -7.43
N TYR A 29 5.74 -0.43 -6.36
CA TYR A 29 6.60 -1.62 -6.48
C TYR A 29 5.81 -2.89 -6.81
N ILE A 30 4.58 -3.04 -6.33
CA ILE A 30 3.72 -4.17 -6.73
C ILE A 30 3.48 -4.14 -8.24
N LEU A 31 3.08 -3.00 -8.80
CA LEU A 31 2.88 -2.86 -10.26
C LEU A 31 4.17 -3.06 -11.06
N SER A 32 5.30 -2.61 -10.51
CA SER A 32 6.62 -2.83 -11.11
C SER A 32 7.00 -4.31 -11.13
N ILE A 33 6.71 -5.06 -10.06
CA ILE A 33 6.95 -6.51 -10.03
C ILE A 33 5.98 -7.23 -10.97
N GLU A 34 4.70 -6.89 -10.94
CA GLU A 34 3.67 -7.47 -11.80
C GLU A 34 4.05 -7.35 -13.28
N SER A 35 4.42 -6.14 -13.73
CA SER A 35 4.86 -5.91 -15.11
C SER A 35 6.18 -6.62 -15.46
N PHE A 36 7.02 -6.90 -14.47
CA PHE A 36 8.26 -7.67 -14.65
C PHE A 36 8.03 -9.19 -14.71
N LEU A 37 6.98 -9.73 -14.09
CA LEU A 37 6.73 -11.17 -13.99
C LEU A 37 6.81 -11.93 -15.32
N PRO A 38 6.24 -11.45 -16.45
CA PRO A 38 6.35 -12.11 -17.75
C PRO A 38 7.79 -12.23 -18.29
N HIS A 39 8.70 -11.38 -17.80
CA HIS A 39 10.10 -11.32 -18.20
C HIS A 39 11.05 -11.88 -17.13
N CYS A 40 10.50 -12.31 -15.99
CA CYS A 40 11.27 -12.80 -14.87
C CYS A 40 11.96 -14.12 -15.21
N ASN A 41 13.19 -14.32 -14.69
CA ASN A 41 13.84 -15.62 -14.77
C ASN A 41 12.96 -16.65 -14.04
N PRO A 42 12.50 -17.74 -14.70
CA PRO A 42 11.58 -18.71 -14.11
C PRO A 42 12.03 -19.30 -12.77
N ASN A 43 13.34 -19.31 -12.50
CA ASN A 43 13.90 -19.84 -11.26
C ASN A 43 13.72 -18.91 -10.04
N ILE A 44 13.34 -17.64 -10.25
CA ILE A 44 13.14 -16.64 -9.18
C ILE A 44 11.72 -16.03 -9.22
N THR A 45 10.81 -16.58 -10.04
CA THR A 45 9.42 -16.13 -10.07
C THR A 45 8.76 -16.21 -8.69
N SER A 46 9.10 -17.22 -7.89
CA SER A 46 8.63 -17.33 -6.50
C SER A 46 9.06 -16.14 -5.64
N ASP A 47 10.28 -15.61 -5.83
CA ASP A 47 10.78 -14.47 -5.06
C ASP A 47 10.01 -13.19 -5.41
N ALA A 48 9.71 -12.99 -6.70
CA ALA A 48 8.86 -11.89 -7.16
C ALA A 48 7.45 -11.98 -6.54
N LYS A 49 6.86 -13.18 -6.49
CA LYS A 49 5.55 -13.39 -5.84
C LYS A 49 5.58 -13.08 -4.35
N VAL A 50 6.62 -13.52 -3.65
CA VAL A 50 6.83 -13.19 -2.22
C VAL A 50 6.94 -11.69 -2.03
N GLY A 51 7.63 -10.98 -2.92
CA GLY A 51 7.72 -9.52 -2.92
C GLY A 51 6.35 -8.84 -2.93
N ILE A 52 5.45 -9.27 -3.81
CA ILE A 52 4.07 -8.72 -3.88
C ILE A 52 3.33 -8.94 -2.55
N HIS A 53 3.37 -10.15 -1.97
CA HIS A 53 2.70 -10.41 -0.69
C HIS A 53 3.22 -9.57 0.48
N LEU A 54 4.54 -9.41 0.57
CA LEU A 54 5.15 -8.59 1.63
C LEU A 54 4.76 -7.12 1.47
N LEU A 55 4.77 -6.60 0.25
CA LEU A 55 4.36 -5.23 -0.04
C LEU A 55 2.86 -5.02 0.23
N ALA A 56 2.01 -5.99 -0.10
CA ALA A 56 0.58 -5.91 0.17
C ALA A 56 0.30 -5.92 1.68
N GLY A 57 1.00 -6.77 2.44
CA GLY A 57 0.96 -6.78 3.90
C GLY A 57 1.44 -5.46 4.53
N ALA A 58 2.51 -4.87 3.98
CA ALA A 58 3.02 -3.57 4.40
C ALA A 58 2.01 -2.45 4.12
N ALA A 59 1.39 -2.42 2.94
CA ALA A 59 0.38 -1.43 2.58
C ALA A 59 -0.86 -1.52 3.48
N ARG A 60 -1.35 -2.73 3.77
CA ARG A 60 -2.44 -2.95 4.73
C ARG A 60 -2.10 -2.39 6.12
N SER A 61 -0.88 -2.62 6.60
CA SER A 61 -0.42 -2.13 7.89
C SER A 61 -0.31 -0.59 7.89
N ALA A 62 0.28 -0.03 6.84
CA ALA A 62 0.42 1.41 6.65
C ALA A 62 -0.94 2.12 6.61
N TYR A 63 -1.93 1.54 5.94
CA TYR A 63 -3.29 2.07 5.93
C TYR A 63 -3.89 2.20 7.32
N GLN A 64 -3.72 1.18 8.18
CA GLN A 64 -4.20 1.26 9.56
C GLN A 64 -3.49 2.38 10.33
N THR A 65 -2.18 2.55 10.14
CA THR A 65 -1.43 3.67 10.71
C THR A 65 -1.92 5.02 10.19
N ALA A 66 -2.23 5.14 8.89
CA ALA A 66 -2.80 6.35 8.31
C ALA A 66 -4.14 6.67 8.97
N LEU A 67 -5.05 5.71 9.11
CA LEU A 67 -6.37 5.94 9.73
C LEU A 67 -6.30 6.48 11.16
N VAL A 68 -5.32 6.03 11.97
CA VAL A 68 -5.10 6.55 13.33
C VAL A 68 -4.75 8.05 13.32
N ASN A 69 -4.08 8.53 12.26
CA ASN A 69 -3.79 9.95 12.06
C ASN A 69 -4.99 10.76 11.56
N SER A 70 -6.20 10.18 11.52
CA SER A 70 -7.45 10.85 11.15
C SER A 70 -7.37 11.65 9.84
N PRO A 71 -7.00 11.01 8.72
CA PRO A 71 -6.80 11.69 7.46
C PRO A 71 -8.11 12.32 6.96
N PRO A 72 -8.03 13.37 6.13
CA PRO A 72 -9.17 13.89 5.40
C PRO A 72 -9.85 12.82 4.52
N ASP A 73 -11.13 13.02 4.18
CA ASP A 73 -11.94 11.98 3.52
C ASP A 73 -11.53 11.69 2.07
N ASP A 74 -11.00 12.69 1.37
CA ASP A 74 -10.36 12.53 0.06
C ASP A 74 -9.13 11.61 0.15
N GLU A 75 -8.26 11.84 1.14
CA GLU A 75 -7.10 10.97 1.38
C GLU A 75 -7.55 9.55 1.75
N LYS A 76 -8.56 9.37 2.62
CA LYS A 76 -9.13 8.04 2.91
C LYS A 76 -9.62 7.34 1.64
N THR A 77 -10.25 8.09 0.75
CA THR A 77 -10.80 7.56 -0.51
C THR A 77 -9.68 7.09 -1.43
N LYS A 78 -8.63 7.90 -1.58
CA LYS A 78 -7.42 7.55 -2.31
C LYS A 78 -6.74 6.31 -1.74
N LEU A 79 -6.49 6.25 -0.43
CA LEU A 79 -5.83 5.11 0.21
C LEU A 79 -6.64 3.81 0.09
N ARG A 80 -7.98 3.89 0.13
CA ARG A 80 -8.85 2.73 -0.14
C ARG A 80 -8.76 2.28 -1.60
N GLY A 81 -8.62 3.20 -2.54
CA GLY A 81 -8.35 2.88 -3.95
C GLY A 81 -7.07 2.05 -4.07
N LEU A 82 -5.96 2.56 -3.51
CA LEU A 82 -4.67 1.84 -3.51
C LEU A 82 -4.80 0.43 -2.92
N LEU A 83 -5.52 0.26 -1.80
CA LEU A 83 -5.71 -1.07 -1.20
C LEU A 83 -6.51 -2.03 -2.08
N LYS A 84 -7.53 -1.53 -2.81
CA LYS A 84 -8.30 -2.36 -3.73
C LYS A 84 -7.44 -2.82 -4.89
N ASP A 85 -6.64 -1.92 -5.47
CA ASP A 85 -5.76 -2.24 -6.58
C ASP A 85 -4.67 -3.24 -6.14
N ILE A 86 -4.06 -3.02 -4.97
CA ILE A 86 -3.11 -3.96 -4.37
C ILE A 86 -3.73 -5.33 -4.14
N LYS A 87 -4.95 -5.39 -3.57
CA LYS A 87 -5.64 -6.66 -3.31
C LYS A 87 -5.91 -7.40 -4.62
N LYS A 88 -6.36 -6.69 -5.66
CA LYS A 88 -6.62 -7.28 -6.97
C LYS A 88 -5.38 -7.98 -7.52
N VAL A 89 -4.24 -7.27 -7.56
CA VAL A 89 -2.97 -7.85 -8.04
C VAL A 89 -2.54 -9.05 -7.19
N GLU A 90 -2.70 -8.96 -5.87
CA GLU A 90 -2.35 -10.04 -4.94
C GLU A 90 -3.26 -11.29 -5.11
N ASP A 91 -4.56 -11.10 -5.33
CA ASP A 91 -5.52 -12.19 -5.52
C ASP A 91 -5.30 -12.88 -6.88
N GLU A 92 -5.13 -12.12 -7.97
CA GLU A 92 -4.81 -12.64 -9.31
C GLU A 92 -3.50 -13.45 -9.30
N LEU A 93 -2.50 -13.01 -8.52
CA LEU A 93 -1.24 -13.72 -8.35
C LEU A 93 -1.39 -15.10 -7.69
N LEU A 94 -2.35 -15.22 -6.78
CA LEU A 94 -2.66 -16.44 -6.02
C LEU A 94 -3.67 -17.35 -6.72
N GLY A 95 -4.36 -16.85 -7.75
CA GLY A 95 -5.52 -17.53 -8.35
C GLY A 95 -6.70 -17.60 -7.39
N LEU A 96 -6.94 -16.51 -6.63
CA LEU A 96 -8.09 -16.36 -5.72
C LEU A 96 -9.17 -15.42 -6.28
N ASP A 97 -9.04 -15.02 -7.54
CA ASP A 97 -10.00 -14.24 -8.30
C ASP A 97 -11.19 -15.09 -8.83
N ASP A 98 -11.10 -16.42 -8.74
CA ASP A 98 -12.09 -17.41 -9.18
C ASP A 98 -13.26 -17.66 -8.18
N ASP A 99 -13.76 -16.64 -7.48
CA ASP A 99 -14.98 -16.74 -6.63
C ASP A 99 -16.26 -16.28 -7.38
N ASP A 100 -16.37 -16.63 -8.67
CA ASP A 100 -17.63 -16.57 -9.44
C ASP A 100 -18.17 -18.01 -9.69
N GLU A 101 -18.66 -18.67 -8.63
CA GLU A 101 -19.65 -19.77 -8.69
C GLU A 101 -20.84 -19.52 -7.74
#